data_AF-A0A1A8NCA8-F1
#
_entry.id   AF-A0A1A8NCA8-F1
#
_cell.length_a   1.000
_cell.length_b   1.000
_cell.length_c   1.000
_cell.angle_alpha   90.00
_cell.angle_beta   90.00
_cell.angle_gamma   90.00
#
_symmetry.space_group_name_H-M   'P 1'
#
loop_
_entity.id
_entity.type
_entity.pdbx_description
1 polymer ?
#
loop_
_entity_poly.entity_id
_entity_poly.type
_entity_poly.pdbx_seq_one_letter_code
_entity_poly.pdbx_strand_id
1 'polypeptide(L)'
;NIAIISEAASSGISLQADRRVKNQRRRVHMTLELPWSADRAIQQFGRTHRSNQVTAPEYVFLISELAGEQRFASIVAKRLESLGALTHGDRRATETRDLSRFNFDNKYGRNALEIVMKSIVKLDAPLVSPPSDFRGDFFKEIQGGLIGVGLINVEDKCGVLSLDKDYNNIGKFLNRILGMEVQQQNALFQYFSDTLAAVIQEAKKNGRYDMGILDLGSGDEKVKKVDCRKFLTPGYTTSGHVELYTVGVERGMSWEEATHAWAEQNGPDDGFYVQMRNNRKTAILVKEVNTKKRLFLVYRPNTGRQVKLETYADIKKKFKKVLSEDAKQHWTDQYKSSANICSHAYWRGNCKKASVGLQCEVGLRCRTYYVLCGSVLSVWNELEEVLSPVSGTNVKVQIVRLRTEDGQRIVGLIIPANCVSPLINKLSTSDQSQQLAVQEQQKRQQLHPQSLSHAPNT
;
A
#
# COMPACT_ATOMS: atom_id res chain seq x y z
N ASN A 1 -27.11 10.44 29.21
CA ASN A 1 -26.98 11.36 28.06
C ASN A 1 -26.70 10.56 26.82
N ILE A 2 -27.55 10.68 25.81
CA ILE A 2 -27.38 10.09 24.48
C ILE A 2 -27.37 11.25 23.48
N ALA A 3 -26.45 11.21 22.51
CA ALA A 3 -26.38 12.19 21.44
C ALA A 3 -26.46 11.44 20.11
N ILE A 4 -27.31 11.93 19.20
CA ILE A 4 -27.49 11.37 17.86
C ILE A 4 -26.83 12.31 16.87
N ILE A 5 -25.91 11.79 16.08
CA ILE A 5 -25.17 12.55 15.07
C ILE A 5 -25.73 12.15 13.71
N SER A 6 -26.48 13.05 13.07
CA SER A 6 -26.85 12.91 11.65
C SER A 6 -25.84 13.63 10.76
N GLU A 7 -25.89 13.40 9.45
CA GLU A 7 -25.01 14.10 8.49
C GLU A 7 -25.18 15.63 8.58
N ALA A 8 -26.43 16.12 8.75
CA ALA A 8 -26.72 17.54 8.94
C ALA A 8 -26.20 18.12 10.27
N ALA A 9 -26.09 17.28 11.32
CA ALA A 9 -25.54 17.66 12.62
C ALA A 9 -24.03 17.40 12.76
N SER A 10 -23.37 16.92 11.68
CA SER A 10 -21.95 16.58 11.70
C SER A 10 -21.02 17.80 11.70
N SER A 11 -21.57 19.01 11.52
CA SER A 11 -20.84 20.29 11.62
C SER A 11 -21.07 20.96 12.98
N GLY A 12 -20.03 21.58 13.54
CA GLY A 12 -20.13 22.42 14.75
C GLY A 12 -20.23 21.74 16.12
N ILE A 13 -20.62 20.46 16.23
CA ILE A 13 -20.77 19.79 17.54
C ILE A 13 -19.47 19.14 18.07
N SER A 14 -19.27 19.18 19.39
CA SER A 14 -18.12 18.58 20.09
C SER A 14 -18.63 17.69 21.22
N LEU A 15 -18.36 16.38 21.15
CA LEU A 15 -18.93 15.35 22.03
C LEU A 15 -17.86 14.52 22.76
N GLN A 16 -16.58 14.87 22.62
CA GLN A 16 -15.49 14.20 23.32
C GLN A 16 -15.61 14.32 24.86
N ALA A 17 -14.89 13.46 25.58
CA ALA A 17 -14.72 13.57 27.02
C ALA A 17 -13.68 14.68 27.35
N ASP A 18 -14.04 15.94 27.08
CA ASP A 18 -13.12 17.09 27.22
C ASP A 18 -12.71 17.30 28.70
N ARG A 19 -11.43 17.61 28.94
CA ARG A 19 -10.90 17.91 30.28
C ARG A 19 -11.60 19.08 30.97
N ARG A 20 -12.15 20.02 30.20
CA ARG A 20 -12.77 21.26 30.70
C ARG A 20 -14.22 21.10 31.13
N VAL A 21 -14.86 19.95 30.83
CA VAL A 21 -16.29 19.73 31.12
C VAL A 21 -16.47 18.72 32.24
N LYS A 22 -17.54 18.86 33.04
CA LYS A 22 -17.83 17.96 34.17
C LYS A 22 -18.00 16.49 33.75
N ASN A 23 -18.54 16.21 32.57
CA ASN A 23 -18.77 14.84 32.11
C ASN A 23 -17.59 14.28 31.32
N GLN A 24 -16.71 13.57 32.02
CA GLN A 24 -15.50 12.93 31.46
C GLN A 24 -15.63 11.41 31.26
N ARG A 25 -16.84 10.85 31.34
CA ARG A 25 -17.05 9.40 31.16
C ARG A 25 -16.62 8.94 29.75
N ARG A 26 -16.13 7.71 29.61
CA ARG A 26 -15.76 7.14 28.30
C ARG A 26 -16.95 7.20 27.33
N ARG A 27 -16.70 7.64 26.10
CA ARG A 27 -17.72 7.70 25.04
C ARG A 27 -17.82 6.36 24.34
N VAL A 28 -19.03 5.92 24.05
CA VAL A 28 -19.29 4.80 23.13
C VAL A 28 -19.95 5.41 21.90
N HIS A 29 -19.28 5.33 20.76
CA HIS A 29 -19.74 5.82 19.47
C HIS A 29 -20.28 4.63 18.69
N MET A 30 -21.60 4.56 18.59
CA MET A 30 -22.29 3.53 17.80
C MET A 30 -22.61 4.08 16.42
N THR A 31 -22.06 3.49 15.37
CA THR A 31 -22.31 3.88 13.99
C THR A 31 -23.31 2.91 13.38
N LEU A 32 -24.53 3.42 13.14
CA LEU A 32 -25.64 2.67 12.55
C LEU A 32 -25.58 2.65 11.02
N GLU A 33 -25.12 3.76 10.43
CA GLU A 33 -24.92 3.91 9.00
C GLU A 33 -23.53 4.48 8.78
N LEU A 34 -22.70 3.78 8.00
CA LEU A 34 -21.37 4.25 7.66
C LEU A 34 -21.44 5.21 6.47
N PRO A 35 -20.86 6.42 6.57
CA PRO A 35 -20.79 7.31 5.43
C PRO A 35 -20.06 6.68 4.26
N TRP A 36 -20.61 6.87 3.06
CA TRP A 36 -20.05 6.40 1.79
C TRP A 36 -18.62 6.89 1.53
N SER A 37 -18.23 8.00 2.15
CA SER A 37 -16.87 8.55 2.12
C SER A 37 -16.17 8.32 3.46
N ALA A 38 -14.99 7.71 3.40
CA ALA A 38 -14.13 7.56 4.57
C ALA A 38 -13.76 8.91 5.20
N ASP A 39 -13.63 9.98 4.40
CA ASP A 39 -13.33 11.32 4.91
C ASP A 39 -14.51 11.89 5.71
N ARG A 40 -15.75 11.61 5.28
CA ARG A 40 -16.96 11.95 6.06
C ARG A 40 -17.05 11.12 7.33
N ALA A 41 -16.70 9.84 7.28
CA ALA A 41 -16.65 8.97 8.46
C ALA A 41 -15.64 9.49 9.50
N ILE A 42 -14.43 9.88 9.06
CA ILE A 42 -13.42 10.49 9.93
C ILE A 42 -13.93 11.79 10.55
N GLN A 43 -14.57 12.65 9.75
CA GLN A 43 -15.14 13.90 10.26
C GLN A 43 -16.20 13.66 11.34
N GLN A 44 -17.01 12.61 11.20
CA GLN A 44 -17.98 12.18 12.22
C GLN A 44 -17.28 11.60 13.46
N PHE A 45 -16.26 10.76 13.31
CA PHE A 45 -15.49 10.22 14.43
C PHE A 45 -14.73 11.32 15.19
N GLY A 46 -14.28 12.36 14.51
CA GLY A 46 -13.67 13.56 15.09
C GLY A 46 -14.61 14.40 15.96
N ARG A 47 -15.91 14.07 16.02
CA ARG A 47 -16.85 14.68 16.99
C ARG A 47 -16.68 14.11 18.39
N THR A 48 -16.33 12.83 18.49
CA THR A 48 -16.11 12.12 19.76
C THR A 48 -14.64 11.89 20.08
N HIS A 49 -13.76 12.02 19.09
CA HIS A 49 -12.31 11.83 19.22
C HIS A 49 -11.55 13.14 18.96
N ARG A 50 -11.04 13.79 20.01
CA ARG A 50 -10.26 15.04 19.93
C ARG A 50 -9.08 15.06 20.89
N SER A 51 -8.10 15.91 20.63
CA SER A 51 -6.83 16.00 21.39
C SER A 51 -7.00 16.32 22.87
N ASN A 52 -8.01 17.11 23.27
CA ASN A 52 -8.23 17.47 24.68
C ASN A 52 -9.10 16.47 25.49
N GLN A 53 -9.25 15.23 25.01
CA GLN A 53 -10.07 14.22 25.68
C GLN A 53 -9.31 13.50 26.81
N VAL A 54 -10.03 13.17 27.89
CA VAL A 54 -9.49 12.38 29.03
C VAL A 54 -9.37 10.91 28.66
N THR A 55 -10.35 10.36 27.94
CA THR A 55 -10.41 8.97 27.52
C THR A 55 -10.77 8.87 26.04
N ALA A 56 -10.17 7.92 25.33
CA ALA A 56 -10.55 7.62 23.95
C ALA A 56 -11.95 6.96 23.88
N PRO A 57 -12.74 7.28 22.84
CA PRO A 57 -14.01 6.61 22.61
C PRO A 57 -13.84 5.13 22.29
N GLU A 58 -14.86 4.34 22.58
CA GLU A 58 -15.07 3.00 22.04
C GLU A 58 -15.94 3.11 20.78
N TYR A 59 -15.57 2.42 19.70
CA TYR A 59 -16.33 2.41 18.45
C TYR A 59 -17.04 1.08 18.28
N VAL A 60 -18.36 1.14 18.04
CA VAL A 60 -19.20 -0.02 17.74
C VAL A 60 -19.82 0.21 16.37
N PHE A 61 -19.50 -0.67 15.42
CA PHE A 61 -20.08 -0.63 14.07
C PHE A 61 -21.20 -1.66 13.98
N LEU A 62 -22.40 -1.20 13.62
CA LEU A 62 -23.53 -2.06 13.31
C LEU A 62 -23.60 -2.16 11.78
N ILE A 63 -23.42 -3.37 11.28
CA ILE A 63 -23.30 -3.67 9.85
C ILE A 63 -24.23 -4.85 9.61
N SER A 64 -25.15 -4.75 8.64
CA SER A 64 -25.97 -5.90 8.26
C SER A 64 -25.14 -6.96 7.53
N GLU A 65 -25.70 -8.16 7.41
CA GLU A 65 -25.08 -9.25 6.63
C GLU A 65 -25.15 -9.01 5.11
N LEU A 66 -25.61 -7.84 4.66
CA LEU A 66 -25.62 -7.48 3.25
C LEU A 66 -24.19 -7.27 2.77
N ALA A 67 -23.84 -7.92 1.67
CA ALA A 67 -22.53 -7.82 1.02
C ALA A 67 -22.14 -6.36 0.70
N GLY A 68 -23.12 -5.52 0.39
CA GLY A 68 -22.94 -4.08 0.18
C GLY A 68 -22.41 -3.36 1.42
N GLU A 69 -23.00 -3.59 2.60
CA GLU A 69 -22.63 -2.91 3.85
C GLU A 69 -21.34 -3.44 4.46
N GLN A 70 -21.08 -4.75 4.36
CA GLN A 70 -19.82 -5.35 4.81
C GLN A 70 -18.61 -4.74 4.09
N ARG A 71 -18.77 -4.30 2.84
CA ARG A 71 -17.74 -3.60 2.08
C ARG A 71 -17.53 -2.14 2.52
N PHE A 72 -18.59 -1.41 2.88
CA PHE A 72 -18.41 -0.03 3.37
C PHE A 72 -17.70 0.00 4.72
N ALA A 73 -18.03 -0.96 5.58
CA ALA A 73 -17.31 -1.23 6.81
C ALA A 73 -15.82 -1.47 6.59
N SER A 74 -15.44 -2.22 5.55
CA SER A 74 -14.03 -2.51 5.31
C SER A 74 -13.22 -1.34 4.77
N ILE A 75 -13.82 -0.49 3.92
CA ILE A 75 -13.17 0.72 3.38
C ILE A 75 -12.90 1.72 4.51
N VAL A 76 -13.88 1.92 5.39
CA VAL A 76 -13.76 2.79 6.56
C VAL A 76 -12.79 2.19 7.58
N ALA A 77 -12.86 0.88 7.86
CA ALA A 77 -11.94 0.19 8.76
C ALA A 77 -10.48 0.26 8.27
N LYS A 78 -10.23 0.09 6.96
CA LYS A 78 -8.91 0.23 6.36
C LYS A 78 -8.36 1.65 6.44
N ARG A 79 -9.23 2.65 6.27
CA ARG A 79 -8.84 4.07 6.42
C ARG A 79 -8.56 4.37 7.90
N LEU A 80 -9.37 3.87 8.83
CA LEU A 80 -9.14 3.92 10.28
C LEU A 80 -7.85 3.22 10.71
N GLU A 81 -7.54 2.07 10.10
CA GLU A 81 -6.29 1.32 10.32
C GLU A 81 -5.08 2.08 9.75
N SER A 82 -5.22 2.69 8.57
CA SER A 82 -4.20 3.60 7.99
C SER A 82 -4.02 4.88 8.81
N LEU A 83 -5.06 5.34 9.51
CA LEU A 83 -5.01 6.42 10.50
C LEU A 83 -4.48 5.94 11.86
N GLY A 84 -4.39 4.61 12.04
CA GLY A 84 -4.01 3.87 13.25
C GLY A 84 -2.50 3.70 13.47
N ALA A 85 -1.67 4.57 12.92
CA ALA A 85 -0.31 4.82 13.43
C ALA A 85 -0.32 5.43 14.86
N LEU A 86 -1.46 5.43 15.56
CA LEU A 86 -1.70 6.05 16.86
C LEU A 86 -2.41 5.12 17.83
N THR A 87 -1.71 4.08 18.28
CA THR A 87 -1.73 3.78 19.72
C THR A 87 -0.31 3.60 20.22
N HIS A 88 0.33 4.70 20.62
CA HIS A 88 1.25 4.57 21.75
C HIS A 88 0.38 4.11 22.94
N GLY A 89 0.42 2.83 23.28
CA GLY A 89 -0.14 2.35 24.54
C GLY A 89 -0.70 0.93 24.55
N ASP A 90 -1.36 0.46 23.49
CA ASP A 90 -2.00 -0.87 23.55
C ASP A 90 -2.00 -1.62 22.22
N ARG A 91 -0.86 -2.27 21.99
CA ARG A 91 -0.57 -3.07 20.81
C ARG A 91 -1.22 -4.47 20.85
N ARG A 92 -1.97 -4.79 21.91
CA ARG A 92 -2.54 -6.13 22.14
C ARG A 92 -3.91 -6.35 21.48
N ALA A 93 -4.59 -5.32 20.99
CA ALA A 93 -5.92 -5.47 20.40
C ALA A 93 -5.92 -5.85 18.89
N THR A 94 -4.78 -5.72 18.20
CA THR A 94 -4.71 -5.84 16.73
C THR A 94 -4.10 -7.13 16.19
N GLU A 95 -3.73 -8.09 17.05
CA GLU A 95 -3.20 -9.38 16.58
C GLU A 95 -4.26 -10.26 15.88
N THR A 96 -5.56 -9.95 15.98
CA THR A 96 -6.62 -10.90 15.60
C THR A 96 -7.54 -10.52 14.44
N ARG A 97 -7.38 -9.36 13.79
CA ARG A 97 -8.23 -9.02 12.63
C ARG A 97 -7.43 -8.40 11.50
N ASP A 98 -7.03 -9.25 10.57
CA ASP A 98 -6.41 -8.92 9.29
C ASP A 98 -7.41 -8.18 8.39
N LEU A 99 -7.59 -6.88 8.62
CA LEU A 99 -8.49 -5.99 7.87
C LEU A 99 -8.07 -5.83 6.39
N SER A 100 -6.86 -6.29 6.04
CA SER A 100 -6.32 -6.27 4.68
C SER A 100 -7.08 -7.18 3.71
N ARG A 101 -7.77 -8.21 4.22
CA ARG A 101 -8.58 -9.17 3.43
C ARG A 101 -9.73 -8.52 2.65
N PHE A 102 -10.16 -7.34 3.05
CA PHE A 102 -11.34 -6.69 2.51
C PHE A 102 -11.01 -5.49 1.59
N ASN A 103 -9.74 -5.34 1.18
CA ASN A 103 -9.29 -4.28 0.28
C ASN A 103 -9.48 -4.68 -1.20
N PHE A 104 -10.65 -4.38 -1.76
CA PHE A 104 -11.00 -4.72 -3.15
C PHE A 104 -10.52 -3.70 -4.20
N ASP A 105 -10.21 -2.46 -3.82
CA ASP A 105 -9.74 -1.43 -4.76
C ASP A 105 -8.22 -1.50 -4.97
N ASN A 106 -7.79 -2.57 -5.63
CA ASN A 106 -6.40 -2.80 -6.01
C ASN A 106 -6.32 -3.39 -7.43
N LYS A 107 -5.09 -3.64 -7.93
CA LYS A 107 -4.90 -4.21 -9.28
C LYS A 107 -5.53 -5.60 -9.46
N TYR A 108 -5.60 -6.40 -8.40
CA TYR A 108 -6.23 -7.73 -8.43
C TYR A 108 -7.74 -7.64 -8.40
N GLY A 109 -8.31 -6.72 -7.61
CA GLY A 109 -9.76 -6.49 -7.57
C GLY A 109 -10.30 -6.02 -8.92
N ARG A 110 -9.62 -5.06 -9.58
CA ARG A 110 -9.99 -4.61 -10.94
C ARG A 110 -9.90 -5.74 -11.97
N ASN A 111 -8.86 -6.57 -11.89
CA ASN A 111 -8.70 -7.75 -12.76
C ASN A 111 -9.79 -8.80 -12.49
N ALA A 112 -10.11 -9.08 -11.23
CA ALA A 112 -11.17 -10.01 -10.86
C ALA A 112 -12.53 -9.52 -11.34
N LEU A 113 -12.82 -8.22 -11.19
CA LEU A 113 -14.05 -7.62 -11.70
C LEU A 113 -14.14 -7.70 -13.23
N GLU A 114 -13.02 -7.48 -13.92
CA GLU A 114 -12.97 -7.65 -15.36
C GLU A 114 -13.32 -9.09 -15.79
N ILE A 115 -12.75 -10.08 -15.12
CA ILE A 115 -13.05 -11.51 -15.36
C ILE A 115 -14.53 -11.78 -15.09
N VAL A 116 -15.07 -11.34 -13.95
CA VAL A 116 -16.48 -11.54 -13.59
C VAL A 116 -17.42 -10.96 -14.65
N MET A 117 -17.21 -9.69 -15.03
CA MET A 117 -18.08 -9.02 -16.00
C MET A 117 -18.01 -9.68 -17.37
N LYS A 118 -16.81 -10.06 -17.84
CA LYS A 118 -16.64 -10.79 -19.10
C LYS A 118 -17.24 -12.19 -19.07
N SER A 119 -17.16 -12.91 -17.95
CA SER A 119 -17.82 -14.20 -17.78
C SER A 119 -19.34 -14.09 -17.82
N ILE A 120 -19.92 -13.04 -17.24
CA ILE A 120 -21.37 -12.83 -17.24
C ILE A 120 -21.89 -12.53 -18.65
N VAL A 121 -21.17 -11.76 -19.46
CA VAL A 121 -21.52 -11.53 -20.88
C VAL A 121 -21.05 -12.64 -21.84
N LYS A 122 -20.56 -13.77 -21.31
CA LYS A 122 -20.05 -14.94 -22.08
C LYS A 122 -18.91 -14.62 -23.05
N LEU A 123 -18.10 -13.60 -22.76
CA LEU A 123 -16.91 -13.27 -23.54
C LEU A 123 -15.70 -14.13 -23.15
N ASP A 124 -15.57 -14.49 -21.86
CA ASP A 124 -14.49 -15.32 -21.33
C ASP A 124 -15.04 -16.48 -20.49
N ALA A 125 -14.29 -17.57 -20.40
CA ALA A 125 -14.63 -18.70 -19.53
C ALA A 125 -14.55 -18.28 -18.05
N PRO A 126 -15.52 -18.70 -17.22
CA PRO A 126 -15.53 -18.39 -15.80
C PRO A 126 -14.34 -19.04 -15.09
N LEU A 127 -13.64 -18.25 -14.26
CA LEU A 127 -12.49 -18.73 -13.48
C LEU A 127 -12.91 -19.62 -12.30
N VAL A 128 -14.10 -19.37 -11.76
CA VAL A 128 -14.70 -20.09 -10.64
C VAL A 128 -16.16 -20.44 -10.98
N SER A 129 -16.71 -21.45 -10.31
CA SER A 129 -18.12 -21.81 -10.48
C SER A 129 -19.04 -20.79 -9.81
N PRO A 130 -20.27 -20.57 -10.32
CA PRO A 130 -21.27 -19.74 -9.64
C PRO A 130 -21.66 -20.34 -8.28
N PRO A 131 -22.18 -19.53 -7.35
CA PRO A 131 -22.58 -19.99 -6.01
C PRO A 131 -23.62 -21.12 -6.08
N SER A 132 -23.37 -22.22 -5.37
CA SER A 132 -24.20 -23.44 -5.41
C SER A 132 -25.56 -23.30 -4.72
N ASP A 133 -25.69 -22.29 -3.87
CA ASP A 133 -26.88 -21.92 -3.11
C ASP A 133 -27.84 -21.01 -3.90
N PHE A 134 -27.42 -20.50 -5.05
CA PHE A 134 -28.27 -19.66 -5.90
C PHE A 134 -29.36 -20.51 -6.59
N ARG A 135 -30.63 -20.17 -6.33
CA ARG A 135 -31.77 -20.84 -6.97
C ARG A 135 -32.05 -20.21 -8.34
N GLY A 136 -31.58 -20.84 -9.41
CA GLY A 136 -31.89 -20.41 -10.78
C GLY A 136 -30.68 -20.44 -11.70
N ASP A 137 -30.81 -19.80 -12.86
CA ASP A 137 -29.67 -19.60 -13.77
C ASP A 137 -28.95 -18.31 -13.37
N PHE A 138 -27.90 -18.49 -12.56
CA PHE A 138 -27.07 -17.40 -12.04
C PHE A 138 -26.67 -16.40 -13.14
N PHE A 139 -26.14 -16.87 -14.27
CA PHE A 139 -25.63 -15.96 -15.29
C PHE A 139 -26.75 -15.16 -15.94
N LYS A 140 -27.91 -15.78 -16.19
CA LYS A 140 -29.05 -15.12 -16.82
C LYS A 140 -29.71 -14.09 -15.91
N GLU A 141 -29.89 -14.42 -14.64
CA GLU A 141 -30.54 -13.53 -13.66
C GLU A 141 -29.66 -12.33 -13.30
N ILE A 142 -28.37 -12.58 -13.06
CA ILE A 142 -27.39 -11.51 -12.82
C ILE A 142 -27.23 -10.63 -14.05
N GLN A 143 -27.22 -11.20 -15.25
CA GLN A 143 -27.18 -10.41 -16.48
C GLN A 143 -28.40 -9.48 -16.59
N GLY A 144 -29.60 -9.98 -16.27
CA GLY A 144 -30.82 -9.16 -16.24
C GLY A 144 -30.72 -8.01 -15.23
N GLY A 145 -30.25 -8.29 -14.01
CA GLY A 145 -30.04 -7.26 -12.99
C GLY A 145 -28.97 -6.22 -13.39
N LEU A 146 -27.89 -6.66 -14.03
CA LEU A 146 -26.81 -5.78 -14.52
C LEU A 146 -27.22 -4.88 -15.69
N ILE A 147 -28.13 -5.35 -16.55
CA ILE A 147 -28.79 -4.50 -17.56
C ILE A 147 -29.67 -3.46 -16.85
N GLY A 148 -30.46 -3.88 -15.86
CA GLY A 148 -31.34 -2.99 -15.10
C GLY A 148 -30.61 -1.84 -14.38
N VAL A 149 -29.38 -2.08 -13.91
CA VAL A 149 -28.55 -1.04 -13.26
C VAL A 149 -27.64 -0.27 -14.21
N GLY A 150 -27.68 -0.58 -15.51
CA GLY A 150 -26.92 0.11 -16.56
C GLY A 150 -25.43 -0.21 -16.57
N LEU A 151 -25.03 -1.41 -16.15
CA LEU A 151 -23.65 -1.91 -16.27
C LEU A 151 -23.43 -2.72 -17.56
N ILE A 152 -24.50 -3.23 -18.16
CA ILE A 152 -24.52 -3.93 -19.44
C ILE A 152 -25.49 -3.21 -20.36
N ASN A 153 -25.03 -2.89 -21.57
CA ASN A 153 -25.86 -2.35 -22.64
C ASN A 153 -26.24 -3.47 -23.61
N VAL A 154 -27.48 -3.45 -24.08
CA VAL A 154 -27.95 -4.35 -25.13
C VAL A 154 -27.96 -3.57 -26.43
N GLU A 155 -27.16 -3.98 -27.42
CA GLU A 155 -27.22 -3.35 -28.73
C GLU A 155 -28.44 -3.85 -29.52
N ASP A 156 -29.34 -2.93 -29.85
CA ASP A 156 -30.67 -3.19 -30.46
C ASP A 156 -30.63 -3.96 -31.79
N LYS A 157 -29.49 -4.03 -32.47
CA LYS A 157 -29.40 -4.58 -33.85
C LYS A 157 -28.91 -6.02 -33.94
N CYS A 158 -28.25 -6.55 -32.91
CA CYS A 158 -27.66 -7.91 -32.95
C CYS A 158 -27.85 -8.72 -31.66
N GLY A 159 -28.44 -8.15 -30.59
CA GLY A 159 -28.56 -8.83 -29.29
C GLY A 159 -27.21 -9.09 -28.61
N VAL A 160 -26.14 -8.44 -29.08
CA VAL A 160 -24.80 -8.53 -28.49
C VAL A 160 -24.76 -7.64 -27.26
N LEU A 161 -24.28 -8.23 -26.16
CA LEU A 161 -24.12 -7.54 -24.88
C LEU A 161 -22.80 -6.78 -24.92
N SER A 162 -22.84 -5.47 -24.67
CA SER A 162 -21.65 -4.66 -24.50
C SER A 162 -21.53 -4.17 -23.07
N LEU A 163 -20.30 -4.17 -22.56
CA LEU A 163 -20.00 -3.68 -21.21
C LEU A 163 -19.89 -2.15 -21.25
N ASP A 164 -20.45 -1.48 -20.24
CA ASP A 164 -20.39 -0.03 -20.16
C ASP A 164 -18.95 0.48 -19.99
N LYS A 165 -18.69 1.74 -20.35
CA LYS A 165 -17.38 2.37 -20.16
C LYS A 165 -17.00 2.36 -18.68
N ASP A 166 -15.76 2.00 -18.37
CA ASP A 166 -15.24 1.87 -17.01
C ASP A 166 -15.96 0.80 -16.14
N TYR A 167 -16.49 -0.27 -16.74
CA TYR A 167 -17.10 -1.39 -16.00
C TYR A 167 -16.16 -2.05 -14.97
N ASN A 168 -14.84 -1.93 -15.15
CA ASN A 168 -13.82 -2.44 -14.23
C ASN A 168 -13.52 -1.50 -13.05
N ASN A 169 -14.25 -0.38 -12.93
CA ASN A 169 -14.18 0.51 -11.78
C ASN A 169 -14.97 -0.10 -10.61
N ILE A 170 -14.24 -0.54 -9.58
CA ILE A 170 -14.78 -1.15 -8.36
C ILE A 170 -15.80 -0.24 -7.66
N GLY A 171 -15.55 1.07 -7.59
CA GLY A 171 -16.49 2.04 -7.00
C GLY A 171 -17.81 2.13 -7.77
N LYS A 172 -17.74 2.22 -9.10
CA LYS A 172 -18.92 2.26 -9.98
C LYS A 172 -19.71 0.97 -9.90
N PHE A 173 -19.05 -0.18 -10.04
CA PHE A 173 -19.69 -1.50 -9.93
C PHE A 173 -20.49 -1.61 -8.63
N LEU A 174 -19.86 -1.28 -7.50
CA LEU A 174 -20.47 -1.51 -6.20
C LEU A 174 -21.57 -0.51 -5.84
N ASN A 175 -21.53 0.71 -6.38
CA ASN A 175 -22.63 1.65 -6.27
C ASN A 175 -23.83 1.25 -7.15
N ARG A 176 -23.59 0.55 -8.26
CA ARG A 176 -24.63 0.14 -9.20
C ARG A 176 -25.34 -1.13 -8.77
N ILE A 177 -24.64 -2.12 -8.21
CA ILE A 177 -25.28 -3.36 -7.73
C ILE A 177 -26.25 -3.15 -6.56
N LEU A 178 -26.21 -2.00 -5.87
CA LEU A 178 -27.20 -1.63 -4.84
C LEU A 178 -28.60 -1.45 -5.42
N GLY A 179 -28.72 -1.23 -6.73
CA GLY A 179 -30.01 -1.22 -7.43
C GLY A 179 -30.52 -2.60 -7.81
N MET A 180 -29.80 -3.68 -7.49
CA MET A 180 -30.21 -5.06 -7.75
C MET A 180 -30.94 -5.65 -6.54
N GLU A 181 -31.64 -6.76 -6.76
CA GLU A 181 -32.26 -7.51 -5.67
C GLU A 181 -31.21 -8.07 -4.69
N VAL A 182 -31.54 -8.10 -3.40
CA VAL A 182 -30.61 -8.54 -2.33
C VAL A 182 -30.01 -9.92 -2.59
N GLN A 183 -30.82 -10.87 -3.07
CA GLN A 183 -30.35 -12.22 -3.40
C GLN A 183 -29.33 -12.20 -4.54
N GLN A 184 -29.61 -11.42 -5.60
CA GLN A 184 -28.71 -11.25 -6.74
C GLN A 184 -27.42 -10.51 -6.35
N GLN A 185 -27.53 -9.48 -5.51
CA GLN A 185 -26.39 -8.73 -5.00
C GLN A 185 -25.44 -9.62 -4.21
N ASN A 186 -25.98 -10.40 -3.26
CA ASN A 186 -25.18 -11.31 -2.43
C ASN A 186 -24.51 -12.40 -3.26
N ALA A 187 -25.25 -13.01 -4.20
CA ALA A 187 -24.70 -14.05 -5.08
C ALA A 187 -23.61 -13.51 -6.02
N LEU A 188 -23.84 -12.34 -6.63
CA LEU A 188 -22.85 -11.69 -7.49
C LEU A 188 -21.58 -11.29 -6.70
N PHE A 189 -21.76 -10.80 -5.48
CA PHE A 189 -20.62 -10.42 -4.64
C PHE A 189 -19.84 -11.65 -4.14
N GLN A 190 -20.52 -12.74 -3.81
CA GLN A 190 -19.88 -14.01 -3.48
C GLN A 190 -19.04 -14.52 -4.66
N TYR A 191 -19.62 -14.55 -5.87
CA TYR A 191 -18.92 -14.92 -7.09
C TYR A 191 -17.70 -14.04 -7.38
N PHE A 192 -17.82 -12.73 -7.17
CA PHE A 192 -16.69 -11.80 -7.25
C PHE A 192 -15.60 -12.09 -6.21
N SER A 193 -15.99 -12.38 -4.97
CA SER A 193 -15.06 -12.68 -3.88
C SER A 193 -14.28 -13.96 -4.14
N ASP A 194 -14.93 -15.00 -4.64
CA ASP A 194 -14.30 -16.27 -5.01
C ASP A 194 -13.36 -16.10 -6.21
N THR A 195 -13.78 -15.33 -7.22
CA THR A 195 -12.93 -14.98 -8.37
C THR A 195 -11.68 -14.22 -7.92
N LEU A 196 -11.84 -13.24 -7.02
CA LEU A 196 -10.73 -12.49 -6.46
C LEU A 196 -9.78 -13.39 -5.67
N ALA A 197 -10.31 -14.30 -4.85
CA ALA A 197 -9.50 -15.26 -4.11
C ALA A 197 -8.64 -16.11 -5.06
N ALA A 198 -9.23 -16.60 -6.16
CA ALA A 198 -8.51 -17.36 -7.19
C ALA A 198 -7.41 -16.53 -7.87
N VAL A 199 -7.71 -15.29 -8.29
CA VAL A 199 -6.72 -14.36 -8.88
C VAL A 199 -5.57 -14.07 -7.91
N ILE A 200 -5.88 -13.89 -6.62
CA ILE A 200 -4.88 -13.67 -5.58
C ILE A 200 -4.01 -14.91 -5.37
N GLN A 201 -4.62 -16.10 -5.29
CA GLN A 201 -3.88 -17.36 -5.15
C GLN A 201 -2.94 -17.60 -6.34
N GLU A 202 -3.40 -17.32 -7.55
CA GLU A 202 -2.58 -17.41 -8.75
C GLU A 202 -1.43 -16.39 -8.72
N ALA A 203 -1.72 -15.13 -8.35
CA ALA A 203 -0.69 -14.11 -8.19
C ALA A 203 0.34 -14.47 -7.12
N LYS A 204 -0.08 -15.08 -6.00
CA LYS A 204 0.81 -15.59 -4.94
C LYS A 204 1.67 -16.73 -5.44
N LYS A 205 1.09 -17.70 -6.12
CA LYS A 205 1.79 -18.84 -6.72
C LYS A 205 2.82 -18.41 -7.76
N ASN A 206 2.50 -17.37 -8.52
CA ASN A 206 3.39 -16.79 -9.52
C ASN A 206 4.36 -15.75 -8.95
N GLY A 207 4.33 -15.52 -7.63
CA GLY A 207 5.20 -14.57 -6.92
C GLY A 207 5.03 -13.11 -7.36
N ARG A 208 3.87 -12.78 -7.93
CA ARG A 208 3.51 -11.43 -8.38
C ARG A 208 2.52 -10.74 -7.46
N TYR A 209 2.22 -11.33 -6.30
CA TYR A 209 1.28 -10.78 -5.32
C TYR A 209 1.90 -9.61 -4.56
N ASP A 210 1.18 -8.48 -4.52
CA ASP A 210 1.66 -7.19 -4.03
C ASP A 210 0.51 -6.52 -3.29
N MET A 211 0.61 -6.47 -1.96
CA MET A 211 -0.43 -5.99 -1.06
C MET A 211 -0.65 -4.48 -1.08
N GLY A 212 0.11 -3.72 -1.87
CA GLY A 212 0.08 -2.25 -1.85
C GLY A 212 0.76 -1.63 -0.63
N ILE A 213 1.18 -2.46 0.34
CA ILE A 213 2.16 -2.11 1.36
C ILE A 213 3.52 -2.56 0.82
N LEU A 214 4.46 -1.63 0.69
CA LEU A 214 5.82 -1.96 0.28
C LEU A 214 6.58 -2.47 1.51
N ASP A 215 7.02 -3.72 1.49
CA ASP A 215 7.89 -4.29 2.52
C ASP A 215 9.34 -4.22 2.05
N LEU A 216 10.17 -3.42 2.73
CA LEU A 216 11.61 -3.30 2.47
C LEU A 216 12.40 -4.06 3.53
N GLY A 217 13.37 -4.88 3.13
CA GLY A 217 14.22 -5.63 4.07
C GLY A 217 13.55 -6.86 4.71
N SER A 218 12.43 -7.33 4.15
CA SER A 218 11.82 -8.63 4.51
C SER A 218 12.34 -9.79 3.66
N GLY A 219 13.04 -9.50 2.55
CA GLY A 219 13.71 -10.47 1.69
C GLY A 219 15.24 -10.38 1.76
N ASP A 220 15.92 -10.68 0.67
CA ASP A 220 17.40 -10.61 0.56
C ASP A 220 17.92 -9.15 0.38
N GLU A 221 17.07 -8.16 0.59
CA GLU A 221 17.39 -6.75 0.42
C GLU A 221 18.03 -6.17 1.68
N LYS A 222 19.14 -5.46 1.51
CA LYS A 222 19.87 -4.78 2.57
C LYS A 222 19.37 -3.35 2.69
N VAL A 223 18.84 -2.98 3.85
CA VAL A 223 18.22 -1.67 4.08
C VAL A 223 19.05 -0.86 5.07
N LYS A 224 19.68 0.20 4.56
CA LYS A 224 20.56 1.09 5.33
C LYS A 224 19.89 2.43 5.56
N LYS A 225 19.95 2.92 6.79
CA LYS A 225 19.55 4.29 7.13
C LYS A 225 20.68 5.24 6.72
N VAL A 226 20.38 6.18 5.82
CA VAL A 226 21.36 7.16 5.32
C VAL A 226 21.27 8.47 6.09
N ASP A 227 20.05 8.99 6.27
CA ASP A 227 19.80 10.25 6.97
C ASP A 227 18.46 10.18 7.72
N CYS A 228 18.30 11.02 8.74
CA CYS A 228 17.06 11.16 9.50
C CYS A 228 16.92 12.59 10.00
N ARG A 229 15.84 13.26 9.56
CA ARG A 229 15.49 14.61 10.00
C ARG A 229 14.26 14.55 10.87
N LYS A 230 14.31 15.18 12.04
CA LYS A 230 13.20 15.23 13.00
C LYS A 230 12.59 16.63 13.01
N PHE A 231 11.27 16.70 13.07
CA PHE A 231 10.49 17.93 13.10
C PHE A 231 9.47 17.87 14.24
N LEU A 232 9.34 18.93 15.02
CA LEU A 232 8.29 19.06 16.04
C LEU A 232 6.96 19.40 15.38
N THR A 233 5.91 18.80 15.89
CA THR A 233 4.56 18.94 15.32
C THR A 233 3.74 19.99 16.06
N PRO A 234 2.87 20.76 15.38
CA PRO A 234 2.01 21.73 16.04
C PRO A 234 1.10 21.14 17.12
N GLY A 235 1.10 21.75 18.30
CA GLY A 235 0.08 21.51 19.34
C GLY A 235 0.30 20.32 20.28
N TYR A 236 1.46 19.65 20.25
CA TYR A 236 1.83 18.61 21.22
C TYR A 236 2.99 19.07 22.10
N THR A 237 2.76 19.10 23.42
CA THR A 237 3.83 19.24 24.41
C THR A 237 4.76 18.02 24.28
N THR A 238 6.01 18.27 23.84
CA THR A 238 7.21 17.41 23.91
C THR A 238 7.19 16.00 23.30
N SER A 239 6.06 15.50 22.79
CA SER A 239 5.91 14.08 22.37
C SER A 239 5.57 13.86 20.88
N GLY A 240 4.87 14.80 20.25
CA GLY A 240 4.55 14.71 18.82
C GLY A 240 5.75 15.13 17.96
N HIS A 241 6.31 14.17 17.22
CA HIS A 241 7.38 14.43 16.27
C HIS A 241 7.14 13.65 14.98
N VAL A 242 7.60 14.23 13.89
CA VAL A 242 7.63 13.58 12.58
C VAL A 242 9.09 13.42 12.18
N GLU A 243 9.41 12.24 11.65
CA GLU A 243 10.76 11.89 11.23
C GLU A 243 10.75 11.57 9.75
N LEU A 244 11.58 12.27 8.98
CA LEU A 244 11.83 11.96 7.58
C LEU A 244 13.13 11.17 7.45
N TYR A 245 13.00 9.89 7.13
CA TYR A 245 14.12 8.98 6.89
C TYR A 245 14.52 8.98 5.42
N THR A 246 15.83 9.08 5.16
CA THR A 246 16.41 8.71 3.86
C THR A 246 16.98 7.31 3.99
N VAL A 247 16.44 6.37 3.23
CA VAL A 247 16.75 4.94 3.34
C VAL A 247 17.34 4.45 2.01
N GLY A 248 18.55 3.90 2.08
CA GLY A 248 19.19 3.22 0.96
C GLY A 248 18.83 1.74 0.98
N VAL A 249 18.17 1.26 -0.08
CA VAL A 249 17.87 -0.16 -0.29
C VAL A 249 18.82 -0.70 -1.33
N GLU A 250 19.67 -1.62 -0.90
CA GLU A 250 20.62 -2.35 -1.73
C GLU A 250 20.06 -3.75 -1.98
N ARG A 251 19.68 -3.99 -3.23
CA ARG A 251 19.37 -5.34 -3.74
C ARG A 251 20.58 -5.87 -4.50
N GLY A 252 20.45 -7.01 -5.18
CA GLY A 252 21.58 -7.59 -5.91
C GLY A 252 22.25 -8.71 -5.13
N MET A 253 23.29 -9.27 -5.74
CA MET A 253 24.05 -10.37 -5.15
C MET A 253 25.51 -10.21 -5.56
N SER A 254 26.40 -10.15 -4.58
CA SER A 254 27.84 -10.02 -4.82
C SER A 254 28.39 -11.30 -5.48
N TRP A 255 29.62 -11.24 -6.00
CA TRP A 255 30.23 -12.44 -6.57
C TRP A 255 30.42 -13.53 -5.49
N GLU A 256 30.81 -13.13 -4.29
CA GLU A 256 31.02 -14.00 -3.14
C GLU A 256 29.71 -14.71 -2.73
N GLU A 257 28.62 -13.94 -2.61
CA GLU A 257 27.29 -14.47 -2.32
C GLU A 257 26.82 -15.43 -3.43
N ALA A 258 27.08 -15.09 -4.70
CA ALA A 258 26.74 -15.96 -5.83
C ALA A 258 27.55 -17.26 -5.81
N THR A 259 28.84 -17.20 -5.48
CA THR A 259 29.68 -18.40 -5.36
C THR A 259 29.25 -19.31 -4.21
N HIS A 260 28.82 -18.73 -3.09
CA HIS A 260 28.26 -19.49 -1.98
C HIS A 260 26.95 -20.18 -2.38
N ALA A 261 26.04 -19.46 -3.03
CA ALA A 261 24.79 -20.03 -3.54
C ALA A 261 25.03 -21.13 -4.60
N TRP A 262 26.11 -20.99 -5.39
CA TRP A 262 26.58 -21.99 -6.35
C TRP A 262 27.25 -23.20 -5.68
N ALA A 263 27.85 -23.07 -4.50
CA ALA A 263 28.40 -24.23 -3.79
C ALA A 263 27.32 -25.27 -3.43
N GLU A 264 26.08 -24.82 -3.22
CA GLU A 264 24.90 -25.66 -2.97
C GLU A 264 24.21 -26.17 -4.25
N GLN A 265 24.97 -26.49 -5.29
CA GLN A 265 24.45 -27.01 -6.55
C GLN A 265 23.80 -28.38 -6.35
N ASN A 266 22.59 -28.54 -6.89
CA ASN A 266 21.82 -29.77 -6.80
C ASN A 266 21.53 -30.39 -8.18
N GLY A 267 21.55 -29.59 -9.25
CA GLY A 267 21.21 -30.01 -10.61
C GLY A 267 22.39 -29.93 -11.60
N PRO A 268 22.42 -30.77 -12.65
CA PRO A 268 23.48 -30.76 -13.67
C PRO A 268 23.47 -29.49 -14.53
N ASP A 269 22.32 -28.82 -14.62
CA ASP A 269 22.11 -27.57 -15.35
C ASP A 269 22.29 -26.33 -14.45
N ASP A 270 22.60 -26.52 -13.17
CA ASP A 270 22.95 -25.40 -12.30
C ASP A 270 24.29 -24.79 -12.71
N GLY A 271 24.43 -23.48 -12.54
CA GLY A 271 25.70 -22.81 -12.79
C GLY A 271 25.57 -21.41 -13.38
N PHE A 272 26.70 -20.89 -13.84
CA PHE A 272 26.79 -19.57 -14.42
C PHE A 272 26.48 -19.58 -15.92
N TYR A 273 25.73 -18.58 -16.35
CA TYR A 273 25.33 -18.41 -17.73
C TYR A 273 25.62 -16.99 -18.18
N VAL A 274 26.15 -16.82 -19.39
CA VAL A 274 26.47 -15.53 -19.97
C VAL A 274 25.65 -15.30 -21.24
N GLN A 275 25.12 -14.08 -21.36
CA GLN A 275 24.53 -13.56 -22.59
C GLN A 275 25.37 -12.41 -23.11
N MET A 276 25.53 -12.35 -24.43
CA MET A 276 26.11 -11.21 -25.12
C MET A 276 25.00 -10.38 -25.77
N ARG A 277 24.97 -9.07 -25.51
CA ARG A 277 24.01 -8.13 -26.09
C ARG A 277 24.67 -6.77 -26.26
N ASN A 278 24.59 -6.19 -27.47
CA ASN A 278 25.19 -4.89 -27.81
C ASN A 278 26.66 -4.77 -27.37
N ASN A 279 27.47 -5.77 -27.70
CA ASN A 279 28.89 -5.86 -27.34
C ASN A 279 29.20 -5.90 -25.82
N ARG A 280 28.18 -6.07 -24.97
CA ARG A 280 28.35 -6.28 -23.52
C ARG A 280 27.93 -7.68 -23.14
N LYS A 281 28.69 -8.29 -22.23
CA LYS A 281 28.39 -9.60 -21.65
C LYS A 281 27.75 -9.41 -20.28
N THR A 282 26.74 -10.21 -19.97
CA THR A 282 26.10 -10.24 -18.65
C THR A 282 26.01 -11.66 -18.15
N ALA A 283 26.42 -11.85 -16.90
CA ALA A 283 26.36 -13.12 -16.20
C ALA A 283 25.09 -13.22 -15.36
N ILE A 284 24.53 -14.42 -15.29
CA ILE A 284 23.47 -14.83 -14.37
C ILE A 284 23.86 -16.17 -13.72
N LEU A 285 23.32 -16.45 -12.54
CA LEU A 285 23.45 -17.73 -11.86
C LEU A 285 22.09 -18.39 -11.87
N VAL A 286 22.06 -19.66 -12.22
CA VAL A 286 20.84 -20.43 -12.41
C VAL A 286 20.88 -21.64 -11.48
N LYS A 287 19.79 -21.87 -10.74
CA LYS A 287 19.63 -23.01 -9.82
C LYS A 287 18.28 -23.68 -10.04
N GLU A 288 18.26 -24.99 -10.20
CA GLU A 288 17.05 -25.78 -10.35
C GLU A 288 16.31 -25.86 -8.99
N VAL A 289 15.01 -25.57 -9.00
CA VAL A 289 14.17 -25.61 -7.79
C VAL A 289 13.04 -26.62 -7.92
N ASN A 290 12.59 -26.92 -9.15
CA ASN A 290 11.54 -27.90 -9.39
C ASN A 290 11.96 -28.87 -10.49
N THR A 291 12.42 -30.05 -10.09
CA THR A 291 12.86 -31.13 -10.98
C THR A 291 11.72 -31.69 -11.84
N LYS A 292 10.49 -31.77 -11.30
CA LYS A 292 9.31 -32.31 -12.02
C LYS A 292 8.89 -31.43 -13.20
N LYS A 293 8.95 -30.10 -13.04
CA LYS A 293 8.55 -29.13 -14.07
C LYS A 293 9.73 -28.45 -14.78
N ARG A 294 10.97 -28.85 -14.43
CA ARG A 294 12.22 -28.23 -14.91
C ARG A 294 12.20 -26.71 -14.82
N LEU A 295 11.86 -26.20 -13.63
CA LEU A 295 11.83 -24.77 -13.34
C LEU A 295 13.06 -24.34 -12.56
N PHE A 296 13.59 -23.19 -12.98
CA PHE A 296 14.85 -22.66 -12.50
C PHE A 296 14.66 -21.28 -11.88
N LEU A 297 15.42 -21.04 -10.82
CA LEU A 297 15.56 -19.77 -10.15
C LEU A 297 16.77 -19.04 -10.72
N VAL A 298 16.58 -17.77 -11.06
CA VAL A 298 17.62 -16.93 -11.66
C VAL A 298 18.10 -15.90 -10.65
N TYR A 299 19.41 -15.78 -10.51
CA TYR A 299 20.08 -14.77 -9.71
C TYR A 299 20.83 -13.81 -10.63
N ARG A 300 20.76 -12.52 -10.32
CA ARG A 300 21.40 -11.45 -11.10
C ARG A 300 22.24 -10.54 -10.21
N PRO A 301 23.35 -9.98 -10.71
CA PRO A 301 24.19 -9.05 -9.95
C PRO A 301 23.41 -7.84 -9.41
N ASN A 302 22.48 -7.29 -10.20
CA ASN A 302 21.80 -6.03 -9.89
C ASN A 302 20.48 -6.16 -9.12
N THR A 303 19.85 -7.34 -9.15
CA THR A 303 18.52 -7.57 -8.55
C THR A 303 18.49 -8.72 -7.57
N GLY A 304 19.53 -9.55 -7.52
CA GLY A 304 19.63 -10.69 -6.64
C GLY A 304 18.74 -11.83 -7.14
N ARG A 305 18.11 -12.53 -6.20
CA ARG A 305 17.18 -13.63 -6.46
C ARG A 305 15.92 -13.12 -7.16
N GLN A 306 15.62 -13.63 -8.35
CA GLN A 306 14.38 -13.30 -9.06
C GLN A 306 13.25 -14.21 -8.60
N VAL A 307 12.11 -13.62 -8.22
CA VAL A 307 10.92 -14.39 -7.78
C VAL A 307 10.33 -15.23 -8.91
N LYS A 308 10.42 -14.74 -10.16
CA LYS A 308 9.91 -15.45 -11.32
C LYS A 308 10.83 -16.63 -11.65
N LEU A 309 10.26 -17.83 -11.64
CA LEU A 309 10.92 -19.02 -12.17
C LEU A 309 10.93 -19.01 -13.70
N GLU A 310 12.05 -19.41 -14.31
CA GLU A 310 12.20 -19.55 -15.76
C GLU A 310 12.32 -21.03 -16.15
N THR A 311 11.86 -21.36 -17.36
CA THR A 311 12.06 -22.70 -17.91
C THR A 311 13.48 -22.84 -18.45
N TYR A 312 14.01 -24.07 -18.46
CA TYR A 312 15.33 -24.32 -19.05
C TYR A 312 15.44 -23.84 -20.51
N ALA A 313 14.38 -24.04 -21.30
CA ALA A 313 14.34 -23.65 -22.71
C ALA A 313 14.49 -22.13 -22.90
N ASP A 314 13.82 -21.33 -22.05
CA ASP A 314 13.91 -19.87 -22.09
C ASP A 314 15.30 -19.35 -21.73
N ILE A 315 15.96 -20.00 -20.75
CA ILE A 315 17.32 -19.67 -20.33
C ILE A 315 18.29 -19.97 -21.47
N LYS A 316 18.26 -21.20 -22.02
CA LYS A 316 19.17 -21.64 -23.08
C LYS A 316 19.01 -20.84 -24.38
N LYS A 317 17.81 -20.32 -24.67
CA LYS A 317 17.56 -19.43 -25.83
C LYS A 317 18.33 -18.11 -25.73
N LYS A 318 18.57 -17.62 -24.51
CA LYS A 318 19.13 -16.28 -24.27
C LYS A 318 20.57 -16.31 -23.75
N PHE A 319 20.92 -17.33 -22.98
CA PHE A 319 22.21 -17.43 -22.30
C PHE A 319 22.91 -18.75 -22.61
N LYS A 320 24.25 -18.71 -22.58
CA LYS A 320 25.11 -19.89 -22.72
C LYS A 320 25.75 -20.22 -21.38
N LYS A 321 25.76 -21.48 -20.98
CA LYS A 321 26.45 -21.95 -19.77
C LYS A 321 27.95 -21.73 -19.94
N VAL A 322 28.61 -21.21 -18.90
CA VAL A 322 30.05 -20.94 -18.89
C VAL A 322 30.67 -21.39 -17.58
N LEU A 323 31.99 -21.46 -17.53
CA LEU A 323 32.72 -21.68 -16.28
C LEU A 323 32.60 -20.46 -15.36
N SER A 324 32.76 -20.67 -14.05
CA SER A 324 32.68 -19.61 -13.04
C SER A 324 33.73 -18.51 -13.29
N GLU A 325 34.93 -18.87 -13.76
CA GLU A 325 36.01 -17.93 -14.08
C GLU A 325 35.62 -16.95 -15.20
N ASP A 326 34.99 -17.46 -16.26
CA ASP A 326 34.49 -16.66 -17.39
C ASP A 326 33.33 -15.73 -16.97
N ALA A 327 32.56 -16.13 -15.97
CA ALA A 327 31.43 -15.35 -15.46
C ALA A 327 31.86 -14.25 -14.48
N LYS A 328 32.95 -14.46 -13.72
CA LYS A 328 33.38 -13.60 -12.60
C LYS A 328 33.53 -12.14 -12.98
N GLN A 329 34.26 -11.87 -14.06
CA GLN A 329 34.53 -10.50 -14.52
C GLN A 329 33.22 -9.80 -14.89
N HIS A 330 32.37 -10.46 -15.69
CA HIS A 330 31.10 -9.90 -16.15
C HIS A 330 30.10 -9.70 -15.02
N TRP A 331 30.06 -10.61 -14.04
CA TRP A 331 29.24 -10.45 -12.84
C TRP A 331 29.69 -9.23 -12.03
N THR A 332 30.99 -9.13 -11.77
CA THR A 332 31.57 -8.07 -10.94
C THR A 332 31.39 -6.69 -11.59
N ASP A 333 31.62 -6.57 -12.90
CA ASP A 333 31.45 -5.32 -13.63
C ASP A 333 29.99 -4.88 -13.65
N GLN A 334 29.06 -5.82 -13.85
CA GLN A 334 27.63 -5.55 -13.80
C GLN A 334 27.19 -5.17 -12.37
N TYR A 335 27.70 -5.85 -11.34
CA TYR A 335 27.41 -5.56 -9.95
C TYR A 335 27.84 -4.13 -9.58
N LYS A 336 29.07 -3.75 -9.91
CA LYS A 336 29.63 -2.42 -9.66
C LYS A 336 28.90 -1.32 -10.43
N SER A 337 28.71 -1.51 -11.74
CA SER A 337 28.03 -0.51 -12.57
C SER A 337 26.57 -0.29 -12.16
N SER A 338 25.86 -1.36 -11.78
CA SER A 338 24.46 -1.28 -11.40
C SER A 338 24.19 -0.48 -10.12
N ALA A 339 25.21 -0.10 -9.34
CA ALA A 339 25.04 0.79 -8.20
C ALA A 339 24.54 2.19 -8.64
N ASN A 340 25.09 2.73 -9.74
CA ASN A 340 24.86 4.11 -10.17
C ASN A 340 24.38 4.24 -11.62
N ILE A 341 24.56 3.20 -12.44
CA ILE A 341 24.26 3.22 -13.87
C ILE A 341 22.98 2.42 -14.11
N CYS A 342 21.94 3.12 -14.58
CA CYS A 342 20.67 2.48 -14.91
C CYS A 342 20.84 1.48 -16.06
N SER A 343 19.94 0.50 -16.16
CA SER A 343 20.02 -0.52 -17.21
C SER A 343 19.98 0.08 -18.62
N HIS A 344 19.29 1.21 -18.81
CA HIS A 344 19.26 1.88 -20.12
C HIS A 344 20.65 2.35 -20.55
N ALA A 345 21.33 3.10 -19.67
CA ALA A 345 22.69 3.57 -19.92
C ALA A 345 23.68 2.41 -20.01
N TYR A 346 23.50 1.37 -19.20
CA TYR A 346 24.31 0.16 -19.26
C TYR A 346 24.21 -0.55 -20.62
N TRP A 347 23.01 -0.65 -21.21
CA TRP A 347 22.79 -1.39 -22.46
C TRP A 347 22.96 -0.56 -23.74
N ARG A 348 22.66 0.73 -23.69
CA ARG A 348 22.61 1.62 -24.85
C ARG A 348 23.69 2.70 -24.83
N GLY A 349 24.45 2.81 -23.74
CA GLY A 349 25.39 3.91 -23.51
C GLY A 349 24.72 5.23 -23.07
N ASN A 350 23.42 5.40 -23.32
CA ASN A 350 22.66 6.58 -22.94
C ASN A 350 21.32 6.23 -22.26
N CYS A 351 20.78 7.17 -21.48
CA CYS A 351 19.45 7.06 -20.91
C CYS A 351 18.69 8.36 -21.16
N LYS A 352 17.56 8.29 -21.89
CA LYS A 352 16.73 9.46 -22.21
C LYS A 352 16.37 10.30 -20.99
N LYS A 353 16.08 9.67 -19.84
CA LYS A 353 15.82 10.39 -18.58
C LYS A 353 17.06 11.12 -18.08
N ALA A 354 18.20 10.41 -17.99
CA ALA A 354 19.45 11.01 -17.53
C ALA A 354 19.94 12.14 -18.46
N SER A 355 19.74 12.00 -19.78
CA SER A 355 20.09 13.02 -20.77
C SER A 355 19.29 14.32 -20.63
N VAL A 356 18.11 14.28 -20.00
CA VAL A 356 17.29 15.47 -19.70
C VAL A 356 17.45 15.88 -18.22
N GLY A 357 18.49 15.38 -17.53
CA GLY A 357 18.77 15.71 -16.12
C GLY A 357 17.85 15.01 -15.10
N LEU A 358 16.99 14.09 -15.53
CA LEU A 358 16.11 13.33 -14.64
C LEU A 358 16.79 12.06 -14.12
N GLN A 359 16.61 11.76 -12.84
CA GLN A 359 17.11 10.53 -12.23
C GLN A 359 16.40 9.29 -12.80
N CYS A 360 17.18 8.23 -13.08
CA CYS A 360 16.66 6.96 -13.61
C CYS A 360 17.06 5.79 -12.72
N GLU A 361 16.08 5.22 -12.01
CA GLU A 361 16.29 4.11 -11.07
C GLU A 361 16.02 2.72 -11.67
N VAL A 362 15.87 2.66 -12.99
CA VAL A 362 15.54 1.41 -13.69
C VAL A 362 16.78 0.53 -13.74
N GLY A 363 16.66 -0.66 -13.15
CA GLY A 363 17.74 -1.66 -13.13
C GLY A 363 18.88 -1.36 -12.16
N LEU A 364 18.79 -0.26 -11.37
CA LEU A 364 19.75 0.03 -10.31
C LEU A 364 19.66 -0.99 -9.18
N ARG A 365 20.82 -1.24 -8.59
CA ARG A 365 21.04 -2.11 -7.44
C ARG A 365 20.80 -1.36 -6.12
N CYS A 366 21.21 -0.10 -6.07
CA CYS A 366 20.97 0.80 -4.94
C CYS A 366 19.79 1.72 -5.29
N ARG A 367 18.83 1.84 -4.38
CA ARG A 367 17.69 2.74 -4.49
C ARG A 367 17.55 3.56 -3.23
N THR A 368 17.11 4.80 -3.38
CA THR A 368 16.88 5.69 -2.25
C THR A 368 15.39 5.91 -2.08
N TYR A 369 14.89 5.67 -0.88
CA TYR A 369 13.50 5.94 -0.50
C TYR A 369 13.48 7.02 0.59
N TYR A 370 12.49 7.89 0.51
CA TYR A 370 12.23 8.90 1.54
C TYR A 370 10.97 8.50 2.28
N VAL A 371 11.06 8.29 3.60
CA VAL A 371 9.99 7.70 4.39
C VAL A 371 9.63 8.63 5.55
N LEU A 372 8.42 9.18 5.51
CA LEU A 372 7.87 10.04 6.56
C LEU A 372 7.18 9.18 7.63
N CYS A 373 7.65 9.29 8.87
CA CYS A 373 7.26 8.46 10.01
C CYS A 373 6.87 9.32 11.22
N GLY A 374 6.29 8.69 12.25
CA GLY A 374 5.87 9.38 13.48
C GLY A 374 4.44 9.90 13.39
N SER A 375 4.18 11.09 13.91
CA SER A 375 2.84 11.69 13.98
C SER A 375 2.39 12.29 12.64
N VAL A 376 2.40 11.51 11.55
CA VAL A 376 2.16 12.02 10.18
C VAL A 376 0.82 12.76 10.03
N LEU A 377 -0.20 12.40 10.79
CA LEU A 377 -1.51 13.09 10.78
C LEU A 377 -1.44 14.55 11.23
N SER A 378 -0.49 14.88 12.11
CA SER A 378 -0.33 16.25 12.61
C SER A 378 0.22 17.22 11.57
N VAL A 379 0.80 16.70 10.48
CA VAL A 379 1.39 17.46 9.37
C VAL A 379 0.70 17.14 8.03
N TRP A 380 -0.52 16.61 8.10
CA TRP A 380 -1.23 16.12 6.93
C TRP A 380 -1.57 17.22 5.94
N ASN A 381 -1.93 18.41 6.43
CA ASN A 381 -2.23 19.56 5.58
C ASN A 381 -0.99 20.00 4.80
N GLU A 382 0.17 20.08 5.46
CA GLU A 382 1.45 20.41 4.84
C GLU A 382 1.85 19.36 3.81
N LEU A 383 1.55 18.09 4.08
CA LEU A 383 1.78 16.99 3.16
C LEU A 383 0.86 17.07 1.92
N GLU A 384 -0.43 17.32 2.09
CA GLU A 384 -1.39 17.48 1.00
C GLU A 384 -1.04 18.67 0.09
N GLU A 385 -0.64 19.80 0.67
CA GLU A 385 -0.22 20.98 -0.09
C GLU A 385 0.99 20.72 -0.99
N VAL A 386 1.91 19.85 -0.56
CA VAL A 386 3.10 19.48 -1.34
C VAL A 386 2.78 18.42 -2.40
N LEU A 387 1.87 17.50 -2.10
CA LEU A 387 1.52 16.39 -3.00
C LEU A 387 0.47 16.78 -4.07
N SER A 388 -0.44 17.70 -3.75
CA SER A 388 -1.54 18.13 -4.63
C SER A 388 -1.05 18.69 -5.99
N PRO A 389 -0.01 19.55 -6.08
CA PRO A 389 0.49 20.08 -7.36
C PRO A 389 1.09 19.01 -8.29
N VAL A 390 1.52 17.86 -7.74
CA VAL A 390 2.12 16.75 -8.49
C VAL A 390 1.05 15.76 -8.98
N SER A 391 -0.21 15.97 -8.59
CA SER A 391 -1.34 15.05 -8.79
C SER A 391 -1.89 14.98 -10.22
N GLY A 392 -1.31 15.72 -11.18
CA GLY A 392 -1.55 15.49 -12.62
C GLY A 392 -1.20 14.07 -13.07
N THR A 393 -0.45 13.32 -12.26
CA THR A 393 -0.12 11.90 -12.45
C THR A 393 -0.25 11.12 -11.14
N ASN A 394 -1.44 10.67 -10.75
CA ASN A 394 -1.68 9.48 -9.91
C ASN A 394 -0.66 9.20 -8.77
N VAL A 395 -0.20 10.22 -8.03
CA VAL A 395 0.74 10.01 -6.91
C VAL A 395 -0.07 9.54 -5.71
N LYS A 396 -0.41 8.25 -5.69
CA LYS A 396 -1.00 7.61 -4.52
C LYS A 396 0.09 7.47 -3.45
N VAL A 397 -0.14 8.08 -2.29
CA VAL A 397 0.71 7.90 -1.11
C VAL A 397 0.77 6.41 -0.77
N GLN A 398 1.97 5.84 -0.72
CA GLN A 398 2.18 4.42 -0.46
C GLN A 398 2.74 4.21 0.95
N ILE A 399 2.13 3.28 1.69
CA ILE A 399 2.62 2.87 3.00
C ILE A 399 3.79 1.90 2.80
N VAL A 400 4.87 2.12 3.55
CA VAL A 400 6.05 1.26 3.56
C VAL A 400 6.32 0.76 4.97
N ARG A 401 6.65 -0.52 5.08
CA ARG A 401 7.24 -1.11 6.28
C ARG A 401 8.66 -1.51 5.93
N LEU A 402 9.61 -1.04 6.70
CA LEU A 402 11.01 -1.33 6.46
C LEU A 402 11.68 -1.88 7.71
N ARG A 403 12.58 -2.84 7.50
CA ARG A 403 13.47 -3.39 8.52
C ARG A 403 14.89 -3.05 8.15
N THR A 404 15.56 -2.24 8.97
CA THR A 404 16.98 -1.89 8.74
C THR A 404 17.89 -3.07 9.07
N GLU A 405 19.13 -3.04 8.58
CA GLU A 405 20.17 -4.01 8.95
C GLU A 405 20.39 -4.07 10.47
N ASP A 406 20.24 -2.95 11.17
CA ASP A 406 20.34 -2.85 12.64
C ASP A 406 19.12 -3.44 13.37
N GLY A 407 18.15 -4.02 12.64
CA GLY A 407 16.94 -4.64 13.19
C GLY A 407 15.83 -3.65 13.54
N GLN A 408 16.00 -2.35 13.28
CA GLN A 408 14.96 -1.35 13.53
C GLN A 408 13.82 -1.53 12.54
N ARG A 409 12.59 -1.58 13.06
CA ARG A 409 11.37 -1.61 12.24
C ARG A 409 10.78 -0.21 12.16
N ILE A 410 10.59 0.28 10.95
CA ILE A 410 10.04 1.61 10.68
C ILE A 410 8.82 1.44 9.77
N VAL A 411 7.76 2.19 10.06
CA VAL A 411 6.54 2.23 9.24
C VAL A 411 6.23 3.68 8.94
N GLY A 412 5.96 3.99 7.68
CA GLY A 412 5.72 5.35 7.25
C GLY A 412 5.18 5.46 5.83
N LEU A 413 5.17 6.68 5.32
CA LEU A 413 4.69 7.00 3.97
C LEU A 413 5.87 7.31 3.06
N ILE A 414 5.86 6.74 1.85
CA ILE A 414 6.87 7.06 0.83
C ILE A 414 6.58 8.46 0.28
N ILE A 415 7.58 9.33 0.37
CA ILE A 415 7.57 10.67 -0.20
C ILE A 415 8.32 10.65 -1.53
N PRO A 416 7.71 11.08 -2.63
CA PRO A 416 8.40 11.24 -3.91
C PRO A 416 9.59 12.19 -3.80
N ALA A 417 10.71 11.89 -4.46
CA ALA A 417 11.95 12.67 -4.35
C ALA A 417 11.77 14.17 -4.66
N ASN A 418 10.90 14.51 -5.62
CA ASN A 418 10.59 15.90 -5.98
C ASN A 418 9.79 16.65 -4.89
N CYS A 419 9.14 15.93 -3.99
CA CYS A 419 8.35 16.49 -2.88
C CYS A 419 9.17 16.62 -1.59
N VAL A 420 10.35 15.99 -1.51
CA VAL A 420 11.18 15.98 -0.30
C VAL A 420 11.63 17.38 0.10
N SER A 421 12.23 18.14 -0.82
CA SER A 421 12.73 19.49 -0.49
C SER A 421 11.60 20.46 -0.11
N PRO A 422 10.48 20.55 -0.88
CA PRO A 422 9.32 21.36 -0.47
C PRO A 422 8.75 20.95 0.90
N LEU A 423 8.64 19.65 1.16
CA LEU A 423 8.13 19.14 2.44
C LEU A 423 9.06 19.51 3.61
N ILE A 424 10.37 19.33 3.45
CA ILE A 424 11.36 19.72 4.46
C ILE A 424 11.25 21.20 4.78
N ASN A 425 11.10 22.06 3.76
CA ASN A 425 10.99 23.51 3.97
C ASN A 425 9.75 23.86 4.81
N LYS A 426 8.57 23.30 4.47
CA LYS A 426 7.34 23.49 5.25
C LYS A 426 7.45 22.96 6.67
N LEU A 427 7.96 21.74 6.84
CA LEU A 427 8.11 21.13 8.17
C LEU A 427 9.10 21.92 9.03
N SER A 428 10.17 22.45 8.43
CA SER A 428 11.16 23.29 9.15
C SER A 428 10.56 24.64 9.59
N THR A 429 9.73 25.27 8.77
CA THR A 429 9.05 26.52 9.15
C THR A 429 8.05 26.31 10.29
N SER A 430 7.30 25.20 10.23
CA SER A 430 6.38 24.82 11.30
C SER A 430 7.14 24.48 12.59
N ASP A 431 8.24 23.73 12.50
CA ASP A 431 9.11 23.36 13.62
C ASP A 431 9.69 24.59 14.33
N GLN A 432 10.23 25.57 13.58
CA GLN A 432 10.75 26.82 14.16
C GLN A 432 9.67 27.60 14.93
N SER A 433 8.47 27.71 14.35
CA SER A 433 7.35 28.39 15.00
C SER A 433 6.92 27.67 16.29
N GLN A 434 6.96 26.34 16.30
CA GLN A 434 6.65 25.54 17.50
C GLN A 434 7.75 25.65 18.57
N GLN A 435 9.02 25.67 18.19
CA GLN A 435 10.12 25.84 19.14
C GLN A 435 10.02 27.17 19.88
N LEU A 436 9.69 28.25 19.16
CA LEU A 436 9.43 29.57 19.76
C LEU A 436 8.25 29.53 20.73
N ALA A 437 7.14 28.92 20.34
CA ALA A 437 5.95 28.78 21.21
C ALA A 437 6.25 27.98 22.49
N VAL A 438 7.03 26.90 22.39
CA VAL A 438 7.46 26.10 23.56
C VAL A 438 8.37 26.91 24.47
N GLN A 439 9.32 27.67 23.92
CA GLN A 439 10.19 28.55 24.72
C GLN A 439 9.41 29.66 25.43
N GLU A 440 8.43 30.27 24.77
CA GLU A 440 7.56 31.26 25.41
C GLU A 440 6.72 30.64 26.54
N GLN A 441 6.19 29.44 26.33
CA GLN A 441 5.42 28.73 27.35
C GLN A 441 6.29 28.36 28.55
N GLN A 442 7.53 27.90 28.33
CA GLN A 442 8.50 27.62 29.39
C GLN A 442 8.89 28.88 30.16
N LYS A 443 9.13 30.01 29.47
CA LYS A 443 9.37 31.31 30.12
C LYS A 443 8.17 31.74 30.96
N ARG A 444 6.94 31.59 30.46
CA ARG A 444 5.71 31.90 31.24
C ARG A 444 5.57 31.02 32.48
N GLN A 445 5.91 29.74 32.39
CA GLN A 445 5.88 28.81 33.53
C GLN A 445 6.94 29.14 34.59
N GLN A 446 8.12 29.62 34.18
CA GLN A 446 9.17 30.07 35.11
C GLN A 446 8.83 31.41 35.77
N LEU A 447 8.18 32.33 35.06
CA LEU A 447 7.81 33.65 35.56
C LEU A 447 6.57 33.62 36.48
N HIS A 448 5.67 32.64 36.32
CA HIS A 448 4.46 32.50 37.16
C HIS A 448 4.21 31.06 37.62
N PRO A 449 4.97 30.54 38.61
CA PRO A 449 4.78 29.19 39.13
C PRO A 449 3.49 29.01 39.94
N GLN A 450 2.85 30.08 40.41
CA GLN A 450 1.69 30.01 41.33
C GLN A 450 0.30 30.18 40.68
N SER A 451 0.22 30.57 39.41
CA SER A 451 -1.06 30.93 38.75
C SER A 451 -1.92 29.73 38.31
N LEU A 452 -1.51 28.50 38.62
CA LEU A 452 -2.28 27.27 38.35
C LEU A 452 -2.85 26.61 39.62
N SER A 453 -2.68 27.23 40.80
CA SER A 453 -3.07 26.61 42.08
C SER A 453 -4.41 27.08 42.67
N HIS A 454 -5.16 27.95 42.00
CA HIS A 454 -6.49 28.37 42.49
C HIS A 454 -7.53 28.44 41.38
N ALA A 455 -8.33 27.38 41.26
CA ALA A 455 -9.75 27.51 40.95
C ALA A 455 -10.52 26.86 42.13
N PRO A 456 -11.35 27.63 42.86
CA PRO A 456 -12.05 27.11 44.03
C PRO A 456 -13.16 26.16 43.60
N ASN A 457 -13.31 25.07 44.35
CA ASN A 457 -14.49 24.23 44.36
C ASN A 457 -15.71 25.06 44.77
N THR A 458 -16.63 25.29 43.84
CA THR A 458 -18.08 25.45 44.11
C THR A 458 -18.86 25.02 42.87
#